data_AF-A0A9P6ZQ20-F1
#
_entry.id   AF-A0A9P6ZQ20-F1
#
_cell.length_a   1.000
_cell.length_b   1.000
_cell.length_c   1.000
_cell.angle_alpha   90.00
_cell.angle_beta   90.00
_cell.angle_gamma   90.00
#
_symmetry.space_group_name_H-M   'P 1'
#
loop_
_entity.id
_entity.type
_entity.pdbx_description
1 polymer ?
#
loop_
_entity_poly.entity_id
_entity_poly.type
_entity_poly.pdbx_seq_one_letter_code
_entity_poly.pdbx_strand_id
1 'polypeptide(L)'
;MVQHTMCIYCCGREATIDKPTTRVRFSDLPPAVSLLILKYVAQIAQPTFTQKERYADKNPYSTALTLCRVSRVVRRAVLPELLRTILLRQSHSLKAFANALRIQKAYAKKGSDLFFDYTSVVQRLWIRDHNVTEQILQDSKLKPIMSVLVPVLLAAPALAIDSGHLKVVVQCMEDAWTSRADPDVDHKSSPFPGKTQSLTILGHCTDDEIFEQIRKGSGFLASIPRLTYLVDMGIDGDKFRDISRGEKSPEDALEVWMRDIPWACMKSLETFSVAYPHLDAIYDIRRYMAEAKGLVVHVERLTVSASLFRQDPESFPWVTPPFPVTGPGEKSIQSDGVCVEVTRGRELFWQYLYPWDKVWACGL
;
A
#
# COMPACT_ATOMS: atom_id res chain seq x y z
N MET A 1 25.56 -27.86 14.32
CA MET A 1 24.10 -27.84 14.04
C MET A 1 23.41 -27.43 15.33
N VAL A 2 23.01 -26.15 15.47
CA VAL A 2 22.42 -25.64 16.71
C VAL A 2 20.90 -25.78 16.60
N GLN A 3 20.31 -26.69 17.37
CA GLN A 3 18.86 -26.83 17.48
C GLN A 3 18.32 -25.71 18.39
N HIS A 4 17.75 -24.66 17.81
CA HIS A 4 16.93 -23.73 18.58
C HIS A 4 15.55 -24.36 18.82
N THR A 5 15.27 -24.70 20.08
CA THR A 5 13.98 -25.25 20.51
C THR A 5 13.03 -24.09 20.74
N MET A 6 11.98 -23.98 19.92
CA MET A 6 10.92 -22.98 20.10
C MET A 6 9.93 -23.49 21.16
N CYS A 7 9.88 -22.82 22.32
CA CYS A 7 8.87 -23.07 23.34
C CYS A 7 7.77 -22.01 23.22
N ILE A 8 6.52 -22.43 23.04
CA ILE A 8 5.35 -21.54 23.05
C ILE A 8 4.73 -21.60 24.44
N TYR A 9 4.56 -20.44 25.09
CA TYR A 9 3.81 -20.32 26.33
C TYR A 9 2.36 -19.97 26.00
N CYS A 10 1.44 -20.92 26.21
CA CYS A 10 0.01 -20.63 26.16
C CYS A 10 -0.38 -19.93 27.47
N CYS A 11 -0.48 -18.60 27.44
CA CYS A 11 -0.90 -17.82 28.59
C CYS A 11 -2.44 -17.78 28.63
N GLY A 12 -3.06 -18.72 29.35
CA GLY A 12 -4.46 -18.62 29.75
C GLY A 12 -4.57 -17.69 30.96
N ARG A 13 -5.33 -16.59 30.84
CA ARG A 13 -5.75 -15.80 32.00
C ARG A 13 -6.79 -16.61 32.79
N GLU A 14 -6.44 -17.08 33.98
CA GLU A 14 -7.19 -16.87 35.23
C GLU A 14 -6.56 -17.58 36.43
N ALA A 15 -6.64 -16.89 37.58
CA ALA A 15 -6.64 -17.35 38.97
C ALA A 15 -5.62 -18.42 39.42
N THR A 16 -4.67 -17.95 40.25
CA THR A 16 -3.97 -18.64 41.34
C THR A 16 -4.44 -20.07 41.67
N ILE A 17 -3.87 -21.07 41.00
CA ILE A 17 -3.64 -22.42 41.52
C ILE A 17 -2.34 -22.94 40.90
N ASP A 18 -1.34 -23.24 41.73
CA ASP A 18 -0.09 -23.90 41.35
C ASP A 18 -0.36 -25.31 40.78
N LYS A 19 -0.61 -25.39 39.47
CA LYS A 19 -0.52 -26.63 38.71
C LYS A 19 0.78 -26.64 37.90
N PRO A 20 1.52 -27.76 37.86
CA PRO A 20 2.70 -27.88 37.03
C PRO A 20 2.32 -27.64 35.57
N THR A 21 2.83 -26.56 34.99
CA THR A 21 2.58 -26.22 33.60
C THR A 21 3.30 -27.27 32.74
N THR A 22 2.58 -28.26 32.23
CA THR A 22 3.12 -29.24 31.28
C THR A 22 3.61 -28.50 30.05
N ARG A 23 4.94 -28.40 29.91
CA ARG A 23 5.60 -27.83 28.73
C ARG A 23 5.54 -28.85 27.60
N VAL A 24 4.66 -28.63 26.63
CA VAL A 24 4.64 -29.39 25.38
C VAL A 24 5.69 -28.78 24.45
N ARG A 25 6.62 -29.60 23.92
CA ARG A 25 7.57 -29.10 22.92
C ARG A 25 6.82 -28.89 21.61
N PHE A 26 7.16 -27.84 20.88
CA PHE A 26 6.55 -27.58 19.57
C PHE A 26 6.82 -28.70 18.56
N SER A 27 7.91 -29.46 18.74
CA SER A 27 8.24 -30.66 17.96
C SER A 27 7.24 -31.80 18.13
N ASP A 28 6.51 -31.82 19.25
CA ASP A 28 5.65 -32.94 19.64
C ASP A 28 4.21 -32.71 19.16
N LEU A 29 3.94 -31.56 18.55
CA LEU A 29 2.65 -31.22 17.97
C LEU A 29 2.49 -31.87 16.58
N PRO A 30 1.27 -32.34 16.23
CA PRO A 30 0.99 -32.78 14.86
C PRO A 30 1.32 -31.69 13.84
N PRO A 31 1.89 -32.03 12.66
CA PRO A 31 2.30 -31.04 11.67
C PRO A 31 1.21 -30.04 11.26
N ALA A 32 -0.05 -30.50 11.18
CA ALA A 32 -1.19 -29.64 10.88
C ALA A 32 -1.44 -28.57 11.95
N VAL A 33 -1.30 -28.93 13.23
CA VAL A 33 -1.45 -28.01 14.37
C VAL A 33 -0.28 -27.04 14.43
N SER A 34 0.94 -27.52 14.22
CA SER A 34 2.13 -26.67 14.13
C SER A 34 2.04 -25.65 13.00
N LEU A 35 1.58 -26.05 11.82
CA LEU A 35 1.34 -25.13 10.70
C LEU A 35 0.23 -24.13 11.00
N LEU A 36 -0.83 -24.54 11.69
CA LEU A 36 -1.92 -23.63 12.05
C LEU A 36 -1.46 -22.59 13.08
N ILE A 37 -0.67 -23.00 14.09
CA ILE A 37 -0.06 -22.07 15.04
C ILE A 37 0.91 -21.14 14.32
N LEU A 38 1.75 -21.64 13.42
CA LEU A 38 2.67 -20.80 12.66
C LEU A 38 1.94 -19.81 11.75
N LYS A 39 0.86 -20.22 11.08
CA LYS A 39 0.01 -19.33 10.30
C LYS A 39 -0.66 -18.28 11.18
N TYR A 40 -1.22 -18.69 12.32
CA TYR A 40 -1.87 -17.77 13.25
C TYR A 40 -0.88 -16.76 13.83
N VAL A 41 0.30 -17.21 14.28
CA VAL A 41 1.38 -16.35 14.74
C VAL A 41 1.89 -15.46 13.60
N ALA A 42 2.03 -15.98 12.38
CA ALA A 42 2.44 -15.20 11.22
C ALA A 42 1.38 -14.14 10.84
N GLN A 43 0.10 -14.45 11.01
CA GLN A 43 -1.02 -13.54 10.78
C GLN A 43 -1.09 -12.46 11.87
N ILE A 44 -0.85 -12.82 13.13
CA ILE A 44 -0.71 -11.84 14.23
C ILE A 44 0.58 -11.03 14.09
N ALA A 45 1.64 -11.62 13.52
CA ALA A 45 2.90 -10.97 13.23
C ALA A 45 2.91 -10.26 11.87
N GLN A 46 1.81 -10.29 11.11
CA GLN A 46 1.59 -9.24 10.13
C GLN A 46 1.60 -7.93 10.92
N PRO A 47 2.03 -6.81 10.31
CA PRO A 47 1.82 -5.53 10.94
C PRO A 47 0.32 -5.43 11.23
N THR A 48 -0.07 -5.57 12.49
CA THR A 48 -1.32 -5.01 12.94
C THR A 48 -1.08 -3.52 12.79
N PHE A 49 -1.43 -2.98 11.63
CA PHE A 49 -1.63 -1.56 11.42
C PHE A 49 -2.83 -1.08 12.29
N THR A 50 -3.02 -1.72 13.46
CA THR A 50 -3.96 -1.38 14.51
C THR A 50 -3.61 0.02 14.96
N GLN A 51 -4.59 0.83 14.71
CA GLN A 51 -4.63 2.27 14.81
C GLN A 51 -4.35 2.83 16.22
N LYS A 52 -4.17 1.96 17.23
CA LYS A 52 -4.09 2.33 18.65
C LYS A 52 -2.69 2.30 19.25
N GLU A 53 -1.73 1.61 18.62
CA GLU A 53 -0.40 1.48 19.19
C GLU A 53 0.50 2.62 18.74
N ARG A 54 1.04 3.38 19.71
CA ARG A 54 2.27 4.14 19.50
C ARG A 54 3.34 3.14 19.09
N TYR A 55 3.51 2.93 17.79
CA TYR A 55 4.62 2.18 17.23
C TYR A 55 5.90 2.95 17.56
N ALA A 56 6.42 2.72 18.76
CA ALA A 56 7.77 3.10 19.13
C ALA A 56 8.71 2.27 18.25
N ASP A 57 9.27 2.85 17.19
CA ASP A 57 10.46 2.46 16.38
C ASP A 57 10.72 0.99 16.03
N LYS A 58 9.82 0.06 16.36
CA LYS A 58 10.01 -1.37 16.19
C LYS A 58 9.50 -1.74 14.81
N ASN A 59 10.41 -2.31 14.02
CA ASN A 59 10.09 -2.89 12.72
C ASN A 59 8.88 -3.85 12.88
N PRO A 60 7.73 -3.57 12.22
CA PRO A 60 6.52 -4.37 12.38
C PRO A 60 6.69 -5.82 11.90
N TYR A 61 7.75 -6.08 11.14
CA TYR A 61 8.09 -7.40 10.61
C TYR A 61 9.08 -8.18 11.49
N SER A 62 9.58 -7.59 12.59
CA SER A 62 10.67 -8.18 13.38
C SER A 62 10.38 -9.58 13.92
N THR A 63 9.18 -9.82 14.45
CA THR A 63 8.74 -11.14 14.93
C THR A 63 8.68 -12.16 13.79
N ALA A 64 8.05 -11.82 12.67
CA ALA A 64 7.94 -12.70 11.51
C ALA A 64 9.31 -13.04 10.90
N LEU A 65 10.21 -12.06 10.82
CA LEU A 65 11.59 -12.27 10.37
C LEU A 65 12.37 -13.20 11.32
N THR A 66 12.12 -13.12 12.62
CA THR A 66 12.74 -14.00 13.62
C THR A 66 12.24 -15.43 13.45
N LEU A 67 10.94 -15.63 13.23
CA LEU A 67 10.36 -16.95 12.95
C LEU A 67 10.94 -17.57 11.67
N CYS A 68 11.14 -16.77 10.62
CA CYS A 68 11.76 -17.24 9.37
C CYS A 68 13.18 -17.81 9.55
N ARG A 69 13.84 -17.56 10.68
CA ARG A 69 15.17 -18.09 11.00
C ARG A 69 15.13 -19.43 11.75
N VAL A 70 13.98 -19.85 12.27
CA VAL A 70 13.85 -21.06 13.11
C VAL A 70 14.08 -22.33 12.29
N SER A 71 13.41 -22.49 11.16
CA SER A 71 13.59 -23.64 10.26
C SER A 71 13.08 -23.35 8.86
N ARG A 72 13.42 -24.20 7.90
CA ARG A 72 12.90 -24.12 6.52
C ARG A 72 11.37 -24.23 6.45
N VAL A 73 10.79 -25.12 7.25
CA VAL A 73 9.33 -25.32 7.32
C VAL A 73 8.66 -24.07 7.87
N VAL A 74 9.20 -23.51 8.96
CA VAL A 74 8.68 -22.29 9.57
C VAL A 74 8.78 -21.13 8.58
N ARG A 75 9.93 -20.96 7.92
CA ARG A 75 10.11 -19.95 6.88
C ARG A 75 9.05 -20.06 5.78
N ARG A 76 8.80 -21.26 5.24
CA ARG A 76 7.80 -21.46 4.18
C ARG A 76 6.37 -21.18 4.64
N ALA A 77 6.07 -21.36 5.91
CA ALA A 77 4.76 -21.06 6.47
C ALA A 77 4.58 -19.55 6.75
N VAL A 78 5.64 -18.87 7.24
CA VAL A 78 5.57 -17.47 7.67
C VAL A 78 5.77 -16.48 6.53
N LEU A 79 6.65 -16.79 5.59
CA LEU A 79 7.06 -15.86 4.52
C LEU A 79 5.90 -15.44 3.60
N PRO A 80 4.92 -16.29 3.21
CA PRO A 80 3.74 -15.85 2.46
C PRO A 80 2.93 -14.78 3.20
N GLU A 81 2.72 -14.95 4.51
CA GLU A 81 1.96 -14.01 5.34
C GLU A 81 2.72 -12.69 5.50
N LEU A 82 4.04 -12.77 5.67
CA LEU A 82 4.92 -11.62 5.80
C LEU A 82 4.93 -10.76 4.52
N LEU A 83 4.99 -11.41 3.36
CA LEU A 83 5.13 -10.74 2.06
C LEU A 83 3.79 -10.29 1.49
N ARG A 84 2.66 -10.63 2.13
CA ARG A 84 1.33 -10.26 1.66
C ARG A 84 1.20 -8.74 1.47
N THR A 85 1.75 -7.95 2.39
CA THR A 85 1.77 -6.49 2.31
C THR A 85 3.16 -5.98 2.63
N ILE A 86 3.76 -5.23 1.71
CA ILE A 86 5.13 -4.73 1.81
C ILE A 86 5.09 -3.21 1.73
N LEU A 87 5.68 -2.55 2.73
CA LEU A 87 5.82 -1.10 2.77
C LEU A 87 7.30 -0.74 2.67
N LEU A 88 7.71 -0.13 1.56
CA LEU A 88 9.07 0.33 1.30
C LEU A 88 9.09 1.85 1.45
N ARG A 89 9.19 2.32 2.71
CA ARG A 89 9.07 3.75 3.04
C ARG A 89 10.33 4.59 2.82
N GLN A 90 11.47 3.91 2.77
CA GLN A 90 12.79 4.53 2.79
C GLN A 90 13.66 3.88 1.73
N SER A 91 14.57 4.67 1.15
CA SER A 91 15.50 4.21 0.11
C SER A 91 16.31 2.97 0.54
N HIS A 92 16.67 2.85 1.82
CA HIS A 92 17.37 1.67 2.32
C HIS A 92 16.48 0.41 2.37
N SER A 93 15.18 0.55 2.66
CA SER A 93 14.23 -0.58 2.65
C SER A 93 14.02 -1.06 1.21
N LEU A 94 13.90 -0.12 0.27
CA LEU A 94 13.83 -0.41 -1.16
C LEU A 94 15.07 -1.17 -1.66
N LYS A 95 16.27 -0.68 -1.33
CA LYS A 95 17.56 -1.33 -1.65
C LYS A 95 17.66 -2.73 -1.05
N ALA A 96 17.28 -2.89 0.21
CA ALA A 96 17.30 -4.18 0.89
C ALA A 96 16.34 -5.19 0.24
N PHE A 97 15.14 -4.76 -0.12
CA PHE A 97 14.16 -5.61 -0.78
C PHE A 97 14.61 -6.00 -2.19
N ALA A 98 15.14 -5.06 -2.98
CA ALA A 98 15.74 -5.38 -4.28
C ALA A 98 16.93 -6.35 -4.17
N ASN A 99 17.78 -6.22 -3.15
CA ASN A 99 18.85 -7.18 -2.88
C ASN A 99 18.29 -8.58 -2.54
N ALA A 100 17.23 -8.65 -1.72
CA ALA A 100 16.57 -9.91 -1.42
C ALA A 100 16.05 -10.59 -2.70
N LEU A 101 15.45 -9.85 -3.63
CA LEU A 101 15.02 -10.38 -4.93
C LEU A 101 16.19 -10.89 -5.79
N ARG A 102 17.33 -10.18 -5.80
CA ARG A 102 18.55 -10.66 -6.48
C ARG A 102 19.04 -11.98 -5.90
N ILE A 103 19.05 -12.10 -4.56
CA ILE A 103 19.43 -13.33 -3.86
C ILE A 103 18.46 -14.46 -4.21
N GLN A 104 17.14 -14.20 -4.23
CA GLN A 104 16.14 -15.20 -4.63
C GLN A 104 16.31 -15.65 -6.08
N LYS A 105 16.62 -14.74 -7.00
CA LYS A 105 16.94 -15.09 -8.39
C LYS A 105 18.17 -16.00 -8.48
N ALA A 106 19.21 -15.74 -7.67
CA ALA A 106 20.38 -16.59 -7.60
C ALA A 106 20.06 -17.97 -7.00
N TYR A 107 19.19 -18.03 -5.99
CA TYR A 107 18.69 -19.30 -5.43
C TYR A 107 17.88 -20.11 -6.43
N ALA A 108 17.00 -19.46 -7.21
CA ALA A 108 16.25 -20.12 -8.28
C ALA A 108 17.19 -20.80 -9.29
N LYS A 109 18.20 -20.06 -9.77
CA LYS A 109 19.19 -20.57 -10.73
C LYS A 109 19.99 -21.76 -10.21
N LYS A 110 20.24 -21.82 -8.90
CA LYS A 110 20.99 -22.90 -8.25
C LYS A 110 20.11 -24.08 -7.83
N GLY A 111 18.79 -24.04 -8.07
CA GLY A 111 17.85 -25.03 -7.53
C GLY A 111 17.87 -25.05 -6.00
N SER A 112 18.19 -23.93 -5.35
CA SER A 112 18.35 -23.88 -3.90
C SER A 112 17.02 -24.07 -3.21
N ASP A 113 17.01 -24.91 -2.19
CA ASP A 113 15.89 -25.13 -1.29
C ASP A 113 15.40 -23.89 -0.52
N LEU A 114 16.23 -22.84 -0.50
CA LEU A 114 15.95 -21.53 0.07
C LEU A 114 15.26 -20.58 -0.92
N PHE A 115 15.12 -20.98 -2.19
CA PHE A 115 14.34 -20.25 -3.17
C PHE A 115 12.89 -20.13 -2.70
N PHE A 116 12.35 -18.93 -2.89
CA PHE A 116 10.98 -18.59 -2.63
C PHE A 116 10.53 -17.57 -3.69
N ASP A 117 9.40 -17.85 -4.33
CA ASP A 117 8.86 -16.98 -5.37
C ASP A 117 8.03 -15.85 -4.77
N TYR A 118 8.63 -14.66 -4.70
CA TYR A 118 7.97 -13.46 -4.15
C TYR A 118 6.80 -13.02 -5.03
N THR A 119 6.86 -13.25 -6.35
CA THR A 119 5.81 -12.81 -7.27
C THR A 119 4.48 -13.55 -7.06
N SER A 120 4.54 -14.75 -6.50
CA SER A 120 3.33 -15.55 -6.20
C SER A 120 2.59 -15.12 -4.94
N VAL A 121 3.26 -14.44 -3.99
CA VAL A 121 2.69 -14.15 -2.66
C VAL A 121 2.42 -12.68 -2.39
N VAL A 122 3.16 -11.76 -3.03
CA VAL A 122 3.01 -10.33 -2.76
C VAL A 122 1.64 -9.86 -3.24
N GLN A 123 0.79 -9.40 -2.32
CA GLN A 123 -0.56 -8.93 -2.64
C GLN A 123 -0.64 -7.41 -2.74
N ARG A 124 0.05 -6.73 -1.83
CA ARG A 124 0.09 -5.27 -1.72
C ARG A 124 1.55 -4.82 -1.62
N LEU A 125 1.97 -3.89 -2.47
CA LEU A 125 3.28 -3.27 -2.40
C LEU A 125 3.16 -1.74 -2.40
N TRP A 126 3.80 -1.07 -1.45
CA TRP A 126 3.90 0.39 -1.41
C TRP A 126 5.35 0.82 -1.58
N ILE A 127 5.63 1.72 -2.52
CA ILE A 127 6.91 2.43 -2.68
C ILE A 127 6.75 3.90 -2.28
N ARG A 128 7.40 4.32 -1.19
CA ARG A 128 7.42 5.71 -0.70
C ARG A 128 8.86 6.15 -0.49
N ASP A 129 9.12 7.43 -0.68
CA ASP A 129 10.33 8.06 -0.14
C ASP A 129 9.93 9.42 0.43
N HIS A 130 10.28 9.65 1.69
CA HIS A 130 9.98 10.89 2.38
C HIS A 130 11.00 11.99 2.06
N ASN A 131 12.11 11.65 1.41
CA ASN A 131 13.20 12.58 1.10
C ASN A 131 13.08 13.09 -0.33
N VAL A 132 12.04 13.89 -0.60
CA VAL A 132 11.80 14.56 -1.90
C VAL A 132 13.03 15.35 -2.37
N THR A 133 13.80 15.91 -1.44
CA THR A 133 15.01 16.71 -1.72
C THR A 133 16.16 15.90 -2.34
N GLU A 134 16.18 14.56 -2.20
CA GLU A 134 17.18 13.69 -2.82
C GLU A 134 16.72 13.09 -4.17
N GLN A 135 15.44 13.20 -4.54
CA GLN A 135 14.85 12.52 -5.71
C GLN A 135 15.34 13.09 -7.04
N ILE A 136 15.51 14.42 -7.15
CA ILE A 136 15.87 15.11 -8.41
C ILE A 136 17.29 14.72 -8.91
N LEU A 137 18.13 14.13 -8.05
CA LEU A 137 19.51 13.76 -8.38
C LEU A 137 19.76 12.23 -8.49
N GLN A 138 18.73 11.38 -8.41
CA GLN A 138 18.91 9.92 -8.22
C GLN A 138 18.28 8.96 -9.25
N ASP A 139 17.64 9.44 -10.33
CA ASP A 139 17.04 8.56 -11.36
C ASP A 139 18.00 7.46 -11.87
N SER A 140 19.26 7.81 -12.11
CA SER A 140 20.29 6.88 -12.59
C SER A 140 20.62 5.77 -11.58
N LYS A 141 20.51 6.03 -10.29
CA LYS A 141 20.75 5.05 -9.21
C LYS A 141 19.48 4.24 -8.89
N LEU A 142 18.31 4.83 -9.11
CA LEU A 142 17.04 4.23 -8.81
C LEU A 142 16.59 3.24 -9.89
N LYS A 143 16.82 3.55 -11.17
CA LYS A 143 16.43 2.68 -12.29
C LYS A 143 16.92 1.23 -12.11
N PRO A 144 18.20 0.93 -11.80
CA PRO A 144 18.67 -0.45 -11.58
C PRO A 144 18.01 -1.16 -10.40
N ILE A 145 17.54 -0.42 -9.40
CA ILE A 145 16.81 -0.96 -8.25
C ILE A 145 15.38 -1.29 -8.69
N MET A 146 14.70 -0.37 -9.37
CA MET A 146 13.35 -0.55 -9.88
C MET A 146 13.25 -1.67 -10.90
N SER A 147 14.19 -1.80 -11.84
CA SER A 147 14.22 -2.90 -12.81
C SER A 147 14.21 -4.28 -12.16
N VAL A 148 14.81 -4.42 -10.97
CA VAL A 148 14.77 -5.68 -10.20
C VAL A 148 13.43 -5.94 -9.53
N LEU A 149 12.70 -4.87 -9.20
CA LEU A 149 11.40 -4.92 -8.55
C LEU A 149 10.27 -5.19 -9.54
N VAL A 150 10.45 -4.87 -10.83
CA VAL A 150 9.42 -4.99 -11.87
C VAL A 150 8.63 -6.30 -11.83
N PRO A 151 9.25 -7.49 -11.72
CA PRO A 151 8.46 -8.73 -11.68
C PRO A 151 7.48 -8.80 -10.51
N VAL A 152 7.87 -8.28 -9.34
CA VAL A 152 6.99 -8.22 -8.16
C VAL A 152 5.95 -7.11 -8.32
N LEU A 153 6.35 -5.96 -8.86
CA LEU A 153 5.45 -4.84 -9.10
C LEU A 153 4.30 -5.22 -10.04
N LEU A 154 4.59 -5.89 -11.15
CA LEU A 154 3.60 -6.36 -12.13
C LEU A 154 2.73 -7.52 -11.60
N ALA A 155 3.25 -8.29 -10.63
CA ALA A 155 2.54 -9.42 -10.05
C ALA A 155 1.65 -9.02 -8.86
N ALA A 156 1.91 -7.88 -8.21
CA ALA A 156 1.15 -7.41 -7.06
C ALA A 156 -0.24 -6.88 -7.50
N PRO A 157 -1.34 -7.44 -6.96
CA PRO A 157 -2.70 -6.95 -7.22
C PRO A 157 -2.98 -5.51 -6.79
N ALA A 158 -2.34 -5.01 -5.73
CA ALA A 158 -2.46 -3.63 -5.31
C ALA A 158 -1.07 -2.98 -5.19
N LEU A 159 -0.88 -1.87 -5.87
CA LEU A 159 0.37 -1.13 -5.89
C LEU A 159 0.11 0.31 -5.43
N ALA A 160 0.91 0.80 -4.48
CA ALA A 160 0.94 2.19 -4.10
C ALA A 160 2.31 2.80 -4.43
N ILE A 161 2.32 3.98 -5.03
CA ILE A 161 3.53 4.67 -5.45
C ILE A 161 3.42 6.15 -5.10
N ASP A 162 4.48 6.69 -4.53
CA ASP A 162 4.68 8.12 -4.41
C ASP A 162 4.96 8.76 -5.79
N SER A 163 4.39 9.92 -6.09
CA SER A 163 4.49 10.56 -7.40
C SER A 163 5.94 10.74 -7.86
N GLY A 164 6.85 11.03 -6.93
CA GLY A 164 8.28 11.17 -7.21
C GLY A 164 8.96 9.90 -7.77
N HIS A 165 8.36 8.71 -7.61
CA HIS A 165 8.87 7.47 -8.22
C HIS A 165 8.09 7.00 -9.43
N LEU A 166 6.93 7.61 -9.72
CA LEU A 166 6.01 7.11 -10.73
C LEU A 166 6.69 7.00 -12.09
N LYS A 167 7.45 8.04 -12.48
CA LYS A 167 8.22 8.10 -13.73
C LYS A 167 9.15 6.91 -13.91
N VAL A 168 10.03 6.67 -12.92
CA VAL A 168 11.03 5.59 -12.99
C VAL A 168 10.35 4.23 -12.97
N VAL A 169 9.29 4.06 -12.19
CA VAL A 169 8.53 2.81 -12.12
C VAL A 169 7.83 2.53 -13.45
N VAL A 170 7.11 3.50 -14.01
CA VAL A 170 6.44 3.38 -15.32
C VAL A 170 7.46 3.04 -16.40
N GLN A 171 8.57 3.78 -16.50
CA GLN A 171 9.61 3.50 -17.48
C GLN A 171 10.17 2.07 -17.33
N CYS A 172 10.45 1.63 -16.10
CA CYS A 172 10.96 0.28 -15.86
C CYS A 172 9.93 -0.81 -16.21
N MET A 173 8.65 -0.56 -15.98
CA MET A 173 7.56 -1.47 -16.36
C MET A 173 7.40 -1.52 -17.88
N GLU A 174 7.49 -0.39 -18.58
CA GLU A 174 7.43 -0.33 -20.04
C GLU A 174 8.63 -0.99 -20.71
N ASP A 175 9.85 -0.74 -20.21
CA ASP A 175 11.07 -1.42 -20.66
C ASP A 175 10.90 -2.94 -20.53
N ALA A 176 10.35 -3.41 -19.40
CA ALA A 176 10.09 -4.83 -19.19
C ALA A 176 8.95 -5.36 -20.07
N TRP A 177 7.92 -4.55 -20.32
CA TRP A 177 6.78 -4.93 -21.17
C TRP A 177 7.21 -5.06 -22.64
N THR A 178 7.96 -4.10 -23.16
CA THR A 178 8.47 -4.07 -24.53
C THR A 178 9.50 -5.17 -24.78
N SER A 179 10.38 -5.45 -23.81
CA SER A 179 11.35 -6.56 -23.92
C SER A 179 10.71 -7.96 -24.05
N ARG A 180 9.43 -8.11 -23.70
CA ARG A 180 8.67 -9.36 -23.89
C ARG A 180 8.06 -9.51 -25.27
N ALA A 181 7.85 -8.41 -25.98
CA ALA A 181 7.31 -8.43 -27.34
C ALA A 181 8.34 -8.97 -28.37
N ASP A 182 9.57 -9.24 -27.93
CA ASP A 182 10.61 -9.89 -28.72
C ASP A 182 10.30 -11.40 -28.88
N PRO A 183 9.99 -11.86 -30.11
CA PRO A 183 9.63 -13.26 -30.39
C PRO A 183 10.81 -14.24 -30.25
N ASP A 184 12.06 -13.76 -30.20
CA ASP A 184 13.26 -14.62 -30.14
C ASP A 184 13.63 -15.09 -28.72
N VAL A 185 12.89 -14.65 -27.69
CA VAL A 185 13.16 -15.01 -26.29
C VAL A 185 12.17 -16.08 -25.81
N ASP A 186 12.66 -17.27 -25.43
CA ASP A 186 11.85 -18.40 -24.95
C ASP A 186 11.22 -18.07 -23.57
N HIS A 187 10.03 -17.44 -23.56
CA HIS A 187 9.34 -16.89 -22.38
C HIS A 187 8.62 -17.94 -21.51
N LYS A 188 9.11 -19.18 -21.41
CA LYS A 188 8.40 -20.34 -20.81
C LYS A 188 8.02 -20.25 -19.33
N SER A 189 8.30 -19.16 -18.61
CA SER A 189 8.02 -19.10 -17.16
C SER A 189 7.73 -17.72 -16.57
N SER A 190 7.54 -16.67 -17.38
CA SER A 190 7.24 -15.35 -16.83
C SER A 190 5.73 -15.18 -16.63
N PRO A 191 5.21 -14.94 -15.41
CA PRO A 191 3.79 -14.71 -15.21
C PRO A 191 3.35 -13.43 -15.94
N PHE A 192 2.30 -13.63 -16.75
CA PHE A 192 1.20 -12.79 -17.24
C PHE A 192 1.30 -11.25 -17.29
N PRO A 193 0.55 -10.59 -18.20
CA PRO A 193 0.22 -9.17 -18.11
C PRO A 193 -0.48 -8.85 -16.77
N GLY A 194 0.01 -7.78 -16.14
CA GLY A 194 -0.50 -7.06 -14.96
C GLY A 194 -1.58 -7.76 -14.13
N LYS A 195 -1.18 -8.43 -13.04
CA LYS A 195 -2.13 -8.78 -11.97
C LYS A 195 -2.61 -7.55 -11.21
N THR A 196 -1.96 -6.41 -11.40
CA THR A 196 -2.27 -5.15 -10.71
C THR A 196 -3.68 -4.68 -11.05
N GLN A 197 -4.59 -4.86 -10.10
CA GLN A 197 -5.99 -4.46 -10.16
C GLN A 197 -6.25 -3.09 -9.53
N SER A 198 -5.28 -2.55 -8.80
CA SER A 198 -5.40 -1.24 -8.16
C SER A 198 -4.05 -0.56 -8.11
N LEU A 199 -4.02 0.68 -8.59
CA LEU A 199 -2.91 1.60 -8.43
C LEU A 199 -3.33 2.72 -7.49
N THR A 200 -2.51 3.01 -6.50
CA THR A 200 -2.67 4.12 -5.58
C THR A 200 -1.51 5.09 -5.77
N ILE A 201 -1.80 6.35 -6.01
CA ILE A 201 -0.78 7.40 -6.18
C ILE A 201 -0.89 8.35 -4.99
N LEU A 202 0.23 8.57 -4.30
CA LEU A 202 0.37 9.66 -3.33
C LEU A 202 1.12 10.79 -4.02
N GLY A 203 0.57 12.00 -4.04
CA GLY A 203 1.24 13.15 -4.65
C GLY A 203 0.52 14.46 -4.39
N HIS A 204 0.99 15.51 -5.04
CA HIS A 204 0.39 16.85 -5.00
C HIS A 204 -0.60 17.04 -6.15
N CYS A 205 -1.72 17.70 -5.88
CA CYS A 205 -2.82 17.78 -6.86
C CYS A 205 -2.48 18.61 -8.12
N THR A 206 -1.36 19.34 -8.13
CA THR A 206 -0.88 20.17 -9.25
C THR A 206 0.36 19.60 -9.94
N ASP A 207 0.68 18.33 -9.72
CA ASP A 207 1.89 17.73 -10.28
C ASP A 207 1.63 17.28 -11.73
N ASP A 208 1.71 18.24 -12.67
CA ASP A 208 1.56 18.02 -14.12
C ASP A 208 2.45 16.87 -14.63
N GLU A 209 3.59 16.63 -13.97
CA GLU A 209 4.51 15.55 -14.32
C GLU A 209 3.84 14.18 -14.16
N ILE A 210 2.95 13.99 -13.17
CA ILE A 210 2.19 12.73 -12.99
C ILE A 210 1.37 12.43 -14.23
N PHE A 211 0.59 13.41 -14.71
CA PHE A 211 -0.29 13.22 -15.85
C PHE A 211 0.48 13.09 -17.16
N GLU A 212 1.60 13.80 -17.30
CA GLU A 212 2.53 13.60 -18.41
C GLU A 212 3.13 12.19 -18.44
N GLN A 213 3.49 11.64 -17.27
CA GLN A 213 3.94 10.25 -17.19
C GLN A 213 2.82 9.27 -17.49
N ILE A 214 1.58 9.58 -17.10
CA ILE A 214 0.43 8.74 -17.46
C ILE A 214 0.16 8.78 -18.97
N ARG A 215 0.27 9.95 -19.61
CA ARG A 215 0.15 10.10 -21.07
C ARG A 215 1.20 9.27 -21.80
N LYS A 216 2.43 9.24 -21.28
CA LYS A 216 3.56 8.47 -21.82
C LYS A 216 3.46 6.96 -21.51
N GLY A 217 2.95 6.63 -20.32
CA GLY A 217 2.91 5.30 -19.68
C GLY A 217 1.87 4.32 -20.26
N SER A 218 1.84 4.20 -21.58
CA SER A 218 0.69 3.77 -22.38
C SER A 218 0.22 2.32 -22.20
N GLY A 219 1.10 1.39 -21.80
CA GLY A 219 0.76 -0.03 -21.71
C GLY A 219 0.25 -0.46 -20.33
N PHE A 220 1.07 -0.25 -19.30
CA PHE A 220 0.76 -0.66 -17.93
C PHE A 220 -0.43 0.12 -17.37
N LEU A 221 -0.43 1.45 -17.50
CA LEU A 221 -1.50 2.28 -16.92
C LEU A 221 -2.83 2.06 -17.63
N ALA A 222 -2.82 1.79 -18.94
CA ALA A 222 -4.02 1.42 -19.69
C ALA A 222 -4.65 0.11 -19.18
N SER A 223 -3.88 -0.76 -18.52
CA SER A 223 -4.36 -2.03 -17.96
C SER A 223 -4.97 -1.92 -16.56
N ILE A 224 -4.80 -0.77 -15.88
CA ILE A 224 -5.25 -0.60 -14.49
C ILE A 224 -6.76 -0.31 -14.44
N PRO A 225 -7.56 -1.16 -13.74
CA PRO A 225 -9.00 -0.94 -13.64
C PRO A 225 -9.39 0.01 -12.50
N ARG A 226 -8.52 0.18 -11.48
CA ARG A 226 -8.84 1.01 -10.33
C ARG A 226 -7.67 1.93 -9.99
N LEU A 227 -7.94 3.22 -9.99
CA LEU A 227 -6.98 4.25 -9.60
C LEU A 227 -7.46 4.95 -8.34
N THR A 228 -6.61 5.02 -7.34
CA THR A 228 -6.86 5.79 -6.11
C THR A 228 -5.78 6.85 -5.97
N TYR A 229 -6.19 8.05 -5.63
CA TYR A 229 -5.30 9.15 -5.35
C TYR A 229 -5.39 9.54 -3.89
N LEU A 230 -4.24 9.73 -3.26
CA LEU A 230 -4.12 10.11 -1.87
C LEU A 230 -3.62 11.53 -1.81
N VAL A 231 -4.39 12.38 -1.15
CA VAL A 231 -4.09 13.81 -1.01
C VAL A 231 -2.91 14.01 -0.05
N ASP A 232 -1.90 14.78 -0.48
CA ASP A 232 -0.86 15.25 0.42
C ASP A 232 -1.35 16.42 1.29
N MET A 233 -1.46 16.16 2.59
CA MET A 233 -1.96 17.12 3.58
C MET A 233 -1.05 18.31 3.85
N GLY A 234 0.22 18.26 3.44
CA GLY A 234 1.11 19.40 3.58
C GLY A 234 0.71 20.55 2.65
N ILE A 235 0.38 20.24 1.40
CA ILE A 235 0.13 21.24 0.34
C ILE A 235 -1.37 21.43 0.10
N ASP A 236 -2.14 20.35 0.10
CA ASP A 236 -3.55 20.36 -0.29
C ASP A 236 -4.51 20.36 0.91
N GLY A 237 -3.96 20.23 2.13
CA GLY A 237 -4.74 20.11 3.36
C GLY A 237 -5.67 21.29 3.61
N ASP A 238 -5.27 22.51 3.25
CA ASP A 238 -6.14 23.69 3.38
C ASP A 238 -7.35 23.60 2.42
N LYS A 239 -7.16 23.16 1.17
CA LYS A 239 -8.27 23.04 0.20
C LYS A 239 -9.29 21.99 0.64
N PHE A 240 -8.85 20.79 1.03
CA PHE A 240 -9.73 19.71 1.46
C PHE A 240 -10.36 19.98 2.84
N ARG A 241 -9.69 20.76 3.70
CA ARG A 241 -10.31 21.28 4.93
C ARG A 241 -11.46 22.23 4.60
N ASP A 242 -11.25 23.19 3.72
CA ASP A 242 -12.30 24.17 3.37
C ASP A 242 -13.51 23.43 2.73
N ILE A 243 -13.25 22.37 1.95
CA ILE A 243 -14.29 21.47 1.41
C ILE A 243 -15.04 20.73 2.52
N SER A 244 -14.34 20.06 3.44
CA SER A 244 -14.99 19.32 4.54
C SER A 244 -15.83 20.22 5.45
N ARG A 245 -15.50 21.51 5.55
CA ARG A 245 -16.28 22.50 6.30
C ARG A 245 -17.48 23.07 5.53
N GLY A 246 -17.63 22.72 4.25
CA GLY A 246 -18.58 23.34 3.35
C GLY A 246 -18.28 24.81 3.04
N GLU A 247 -17.06 25.28 3.32
CA GLU A 247 -16.59 26.64 2.99
C GLU A 247 -16.26 26.75 1.50
N LYS A 248 -15.85 25.64 0.86
CA LYS A 248 -15.63 25.52 -0.58
C LYS A 248 -16.38 24.35 -1.16
N SER A 249 -16.76 24.49 -2.42
CA SER A 249 -17.32 23.39 -3.20
C SER A 249 -16.24 22.31 -3.41
N PRO A 250 -16.54 21.02 -3.19
CA PRO A 250 -15.65 19.93 -3.62
C PRO A 250 -15.30 20.01 -5.12
N GLU A 251 -16.22 20.60 -5.88
CA GLU A 251 -16.17 20.83 -7.33
C GLU A 251 -14.91 21.60 -7.71
N ASP A 252 -14.59 22.73 -7.07
CA ASP A 252 -13.44 23.57 -7.45
C ASP A 252 -12.09 22.84 -7.35
N ALA A 253 -11.94 21.93 -6.37
CA ALA A 253 -10.69 21.19 -6.20
C ALA A 253 -10.64 19.90 -7.03
N LEU A 254 -11.78 19.20 -7.14
CA LEU A 254 -11.86 17.96 -7.89
C LEU A 254 -11.91 18.20 -9.39
N GLU A 255 -12.59 19.25 -9.86
CA GLU A 255 -12.69 19.61 -11.27
C GLU A 255 -11.31 19.94 -11.85
N VAL A 256 -10.53 20.79 -11.16
CA VAL A 256 -9.17 21.15 -11.58
C VAL A 256 -8.32 19.88 -11.75
N TRP A 257 -8.39 18.96 -10.79
CA TRP A 257 -7.57 17.77 -10.81
C TRP A 257 -8.06 16.70 -11.81
N MET A 258 -9.37 16.49 -11.91
CA MET A 258 -9.95 15.46 -12.78
C MET A 258 -9.94 15.85 -14.26
N ARG A 259 -9.87 17.16 -14.56
CA ARG A 259 -9.72 17.67 -15.92
C ARG A 259 -8.39 17.25 -16.56
N ASP A 260 -7.32 17.16 -15.77
CA ASP A 260 -5.98 16.86 -16.28
C ASP A 260 -5.69 15.35 -16.39
N ILE A 261 -6.56 14.51 -15.83
CA ILE A 261 -6.45 13.05 -15.95
C ILE A 261 -6.54 12.68 -17.44
N PRO A 262 -5.54 11.99 -18.00
CA PRO A 262 -5.56 11.58 -19.38
C PRO A 262 -6.43 10.32 -19.55
N TRP A 263 -7.75 10.47 -19.42
CA TRP A 263 -8.73 9.38 -19.46
C TRP A 263 -8.60 8.49 -20.70
N ALA A 264 -8.20 9.08 -21.84
CA ALA A 264 -7.95 8.36 -23.08
C ALA A 264 -6.83 7.30 -22.97
N CYS A 265 -5.85 7.52 -22.09
CA CYS A 265 -4.74 6.60 -21.83
C CYS A 265 -5.11 5.46 -20.87
N MET A 266 -6.24 5.58 -20.16
CA MET A 266 -6.66 4.65 -19.11
C MET A 266 -7.85 3.80 -19.55
N LYS A 267 -7.71 3.06 -20.66
CA LYS A 267 -8.82 2.35 -21.32
C LYS A 267 -9.54 1.33 -20.42
N SER A 268 -8.80 0.64 -19.56
CA SER A 268 -9.38 -0.37 -18.65
C SER A 268 -9.92 0.21 -17.34
N LEU A 269 -9.73 1.52 -17.09
CA LEU A 269 -10.17 2.13 -15.84
C LEU A 269 -11.69 2.04 -15.68
N GLU A 270 -12.11 1.43 -14.58
CA GLU A 270 -13.50 1.24 -14.18
C GLU A 270 -13.87 2.21 -13.05
N THR A 271 -12.97 2.37 -12.08
CA THR A 271 -13.21 3.23 -10.92
C THR A 271 -12.03 4.14 -10.66
N PHE A 272 -12.35 5.39 -10.38
CA PHE A 272 -11.41 6.38 -9.90
C PHE A 272 -11.76 6.75 -8.47
N SER A 273 -10.78 6.99 -7.60
CA SER A 273 -11.05 7.35 -6.21
C SER A 273 -10.09 8.38 -5.68
N VAL A 274 -10.58 9.21 -4.77
CA VAL A 274 -9.82 10.19 -4.00
C VAL A 274 -9.99 9.82 -2.55
N ALA A 275 -8.90 9.56 -1.86
CA ALA A 275 -8.92 9.52 -0.42
C ALA A 275 -8.38 10.83 0.12
N TYR A 276 -9.18 11.48 0.97
CA TYR A 276 -8.81 12.70 1.64
C TYR A 276 -9.20 12.57 3.12
N PRO A 277 -8.47 13.25 4.01
CA PRO A 277 -8.83 13.27 5.41
C PRO A 277 -9.91 14.31 5.68
N HIS A 278 -10.93 13.88 6.39
CA HIS A 278 -11.90 14.74 7.04
C HIS A 278 -11.35 15.21 8.38
N LEU A 279 -11.28 16.52 8.54
CA LEU A 279 -10.79 17.19 9.74
C LEU A 279 -11.97 17.82 10.45
N ASP A 280 -12.23 17.42 11.70
CA ASP A 280 -13.25 18.08 12.50
C ASP A 280 -12.97 19.59 12.58
N ALA A 281 -14.00 20.40 12.32
CA ALA A 281 -13.93 21.85 12.12
C ALA A 281 -13.24 22.63 13.26
N ILE A 282 -13.07 22.01 14.42
CA ILE A 282 -12.54 22.64 15.65
C ILE A 282 -11.01 22.82 15.60
N TYR A 283 -10.29 22.18 14.67
CA TYR A 283 -8.82 22.18 14.69
C TYR A 283 -8.21 23.13 13.64
N ASP A 284 -7.45 24.13 14.13
CA ASP A 284 -6.44 24.81 13.32
C ASP A 284 -5.26 23.86 13.12
N ILE A 285 -5.20 23.24 11.93
CA ILE A 285 -4.17 22.29 11.53
C ILE A 285 -2.77 22.86 11.75
N ARG A 286 -2.54 24.14 11.41
CA ARG A 286 -1.21 24.75 11.49
C ARG A 286 -0.77 24.86 12.93
N ARG A 287 -1.68 25.25 13.81
CA ARG A 287 -1.44 25.31 15.26
C ARG A 287 -1.24 23.92 15.87
N TYR A 288 -2.02 22.93 15.45
CA TYR A 288 -1.87 21.54 15.93
C TYR A 288 -0.59 20.87 15.44
N MET A 289 -0.21 21.10 14.18
CA MET A 289 1.06 20.65 13.60
C MET A 289 2.25 21.25 14.37
N ALA A 290 2.16 22.52 14.79
CA ALA A 290 3.19 23.18 15.60
C ALA A 290 3.29 22.61 17.03
N GLU A 291 2.17 22.18 17.62
CA GLU A 291 2.12 21.62 18.97
C GLU A 291 2.49 20.12 19.02
N ALA A 292 2.81 19.51 17.87
CA ALA A 292 3.07 18.09 17.66
C ALA A 292 1.93 17.14 18.11
N LYS A 293 0.87 17.61 18.75
CA LYS A 293 -0.18 16.76 19.32
C LYS A 293 -0.83 15.88 18.26
N GLY A 294 -0.98 14.61 18.61
CA GLY A 294 -1.64 13.64 17.76
C GLY A 294 -3.05 14.09 17.35
N LEU A 295 -3.36 14.14 16.05
CA LEU A 295 -4.70 14.49 15.55
C LEU A 295 -5.53 13.22 15.27
N VAL A 296 -6.82 13.22 15.62
CA VAL A 296 -7.78 12.22 15.11
C VAL A 296 -8.31 12.68 13.78
N VAL A 297 -8.06 11.87 12.76
CA VAL A 297 -8.44 12.19 11.40
C VAL A 297 -9.23 11.04 10.83
N HIS A 298 -10.40 11.38 10.31
CA HIS A 298 -11.26 10.48 9.58
C HIS A 298 -10.83 10.48 8.11
N VAL A 299 -10.85 9.34 7.43
CA VAL A 299 -10.52 9.30 5.99
C VAL A 299 -11.77 8.98 5.22
N GLU A 300 -12.10 9.87 4.30
CA GLU A 300 -13.19 9.70 3.37
C GLU A 300 -12.61 9.33 2.01
N ARG A 301 -13.24 8.35 1.36
CA ARG A 301 -12.90 7.94 0.01
C ARG A 301 -14.08 8.26 -0.89
N LEU A 302 -13.89 9.22 -1.79
CA LEU A 302 -14.79 9.50 -2.89
C LEU A 302 -14.44 8.55 -4.04
N THR A 303 -15.38 7.74 -4.50
CA THR A 303 -15.20 6.84 -5.64
C THR A 303 -16.18 7.18 -6.74
N VAL A 304 -15.66 7.30 -7.96
CA VAL A 304 -16.39 7.67 -9.17
C VAL A 304 -16.22 6.58 -10.23
N SER A 305 -17.31 6.26 -10.94
CA SER A 305 -17.25 5.40 -12.12
C SER A 305 -16.58 6.11 -13.30
N ALA A 306 -15.59 5.47 -13.92
CA ALA A 306 -14.90 6.03 -15.06
C ALA A 306 -15.81 6.16 -16.30
N SER A 307 -16.85 5.35 -16.43
CA SER A 307 -17.79 5.44 -17.57
C SER A 307 -18.63 6.71 -17.53
N LEU A 308 -19.01 7.18 -16.33
CA LEU A 308 -19.74 8.43 -16.17
C LEU A 308 -18.89 9.61 -16.65
N PHE A 309 -17.63 9.66 -16.21
CA PHE A 309 -16.74 10.76 -16.57
C PHE A 309 -16.35 10.76 -18.05
N ARG A 310 -16.22 9.60 -18.70
CA ARG A 310 -15.90 9.52 -20.14
C ARG A 310 -17.01 10.06 -21.05
N GLN A 311 -18.26 9.98 -20.62
CA GLN A 311 -19.41 10.38 -21.43
C GLN A 311 -19.61 11.89 -21.41
N ASP A 312 -19.44 12.50 -20.24
CA ASP A 312 -19.62 13.93 -20.07
C ASP A 312 -18.92 14.41 -18.79
N PRO A 313 -17.65 14.87 -18.90
CA PRO A 313 -16.90 15.41 -17.78
C PRO A 313 -17.58 16.61 -17.11
N GLU A 314 -18.39 17.37 -17.85
CA GLU A 314 -19.01 18.62 -17.39
C GLU A 314 -20.37 18.38 -16.70
N SER A 315 -21.08 17.29 -16.99
CA SER A 315 -22.36 16.96 -16.31
C SER A 315 -22.22 16.15 -15.03
N PHE A 316 -21.00 15.91 -14.56
CA PHE A 316 -20.82 15.24 -13.28
C PHE A 316 -21.50 16.08 -12.17
N PRO A 317 -22.42 15.50 -11.38
CA PRO A 317 -23.10 16.23 -10.32
C PRO A 317 -22.13 16.42 -9.17
N TRP A 318 -21.32 17.47 -9.28
CA TRP A 318 -20.31 17.81 -8.28
C TRP A 318 -20.94 18.29 -6.96
N VAL A 319 -22.25 18.57 -6.97
CA VAL A 319 -23.08 18.87 -5.81
C VAL A 319 -23.23 17.61 -4.96
N THR A 320 -22.15 17.22 -4.31
CA THR A 320 -22.23 16.35 -3.14
C THR A 320 -22.75 17.24 -2.01
N PRO A 321 -23.91 16.96 -1.41
CA PRO A 321 -24.31 17.64 -0.19
C PRO A 321 -23.15 17.54 0.82
N PRO A 322 -22.94 18.56 1.68
CA PRO A 322 -21.89 18.52 2.69
C PRO A 322 -21.94 17.15 3.38
N PHE A 323 -20.80 16.46 3.38
CA PHE A 323 -20.75 15.05 3.75
C PHE A 323 -21.45 14.88 5.09
N PRO A 324 -22.53 14.06 5.16
CA PRO A 324 -23.17 13.83 6.44
C PRO A 324 -22.12 13.23 7.37
N VAL A 325 -21.98 13.80 8.56
CA VAL A 325 -21.12 13.26 9.62
C VAL A 325 -21.55 11.82 9.85
N THR A 326 -20.84 10.89 9.21
CA THR A 326 -21.24 9.49 9.17
C THR A 326 -20.38 8.73 10.16
N GLY A 327 -21.05 7.86 10.92
CA GLY A 327 -20.42 7.06 11.95
C GLY A 327 -19.35 6.16 11.34
N PRO A 328 -18.28 5.82 12.08
CA PRO A 328 -17.23 4.96 11.55
C PRO A 328 -17.78 3.58 11.13
N GLY A 329 -17.63 3.22 9.85
CA GLY A 329 -18.11 1.95 9.28
C GLY A 329 -19.49 2.04 8.62
N GLU A 330 -20.08 3.23 8.57
CA GLU A 330 -21.27 3.51 7.76
C GLU A 330 -20.83 3.79 6.32
N LYS A 331 -21.44 3.10 5.36
CA LYS A 331 -21.35 3.49 3.95
C LYS A 331 -22.28 4.69 3.77
N SER A 332 -21.76 5.82 3.32
CA SER A 332 -22.60 6.98 3.07
C SER A 332 -23.15 6.94 1.63
N ILE A 333 -24.13 7.81 1.43
CA ILE A 333 -25.06 7.97 0.31
C ILE A 333 -24.51 7.46 -1.03
N GLN A 334 -25.20 6.48 -1.62
CA GLN A 334 -25.07 6.16 -3.05
C GLN A 334 -25.96 7.14 -3.83
N SER A 335 -25.35 8.00 -4.64
CA SER A 335 -26.08 8.85 -5.60
C SER A 335 -25.43 8.70 -6.96
N ASP A 336 -26.21 8.37 -7.99
CA ASP A 336 -25.86 8.42 -9.42
C ASP A 336 -24.41 8.01 -9.78
N GLY A 337 -23.98 6.86 -9.29
CA GLY A 337 -22.67 6.26 -9.59
C GLY A 337 -21.46 6.90 -8.88
N VAL A 338 -21.72 7.71 -7.87
CA VAL A 338 -20.77 8.15 -6.85
C VAL A 338 -20.96 7.31 -5.59
N CYS A 339 -19.87 6.73 -5.09
CA CYS A 339 -19.85 5.98 -3.84
C CYS A 339 -18.91 6.68 -2.86
N VAL A 340 -19.42 7.03 -1.69
CA VAL A 340 -18.61 7.57 -0.60
C VAL A 340 -18.46 6.49 0.46
N GLU A 341 -17.22 6.12 0.75
CA GLU A 341 -16.91 5.17 1.81
C GLU A 341 -16.07 5.85 2.88
N VAL A 342 -16.61 5.90 4.10
CA VAL A 342 -15.88 6.37 5.28
C VAL A 342 -15.10 5.19 5.84
N THR A 343 -13.79 5.20 5.61
CA THR A 343 -12.92 4.17 6.19
C THR A 343 -12.57 4.54 7.63
N ARG A 344 -12.85 3.61 8.56
CA ARG A 344 -12.62 3.78 10.01
C ARG A 344 -11.19 4.24 10.31
N GLY A 345 -11.06 5.36 11.03
CA GLY A 345 -9.83 5.79 11.68
C GLY A 345 -10.13 6.69 12.88
N ARG A 346 -9.84 6.23 14.11
CA ARG A 346 -9.73 7.11 15.30
C ARG A 346 -8.31 6.97 15.84
N GLU A 347 -7.39 7.90 15.54
CA GLU A 347 -6.01 7.84 16.05
C GLU A 347 -5.50 9.18 16.57
N LEU A 348 -4.39 9.18 17.32
CA LEU A 348 -3.61 10.39 17.56
C LEU A 348 -2.41 10.39 16.60
N PHE A 349 -2.51 11.15 15.49
CA PHE A 349 -1.46 11.26 14.47
C PHE A 349 -0.45 12.38 14.76
N TRP A 350 0.80 12.01 15.02
CA TRP A 350 1.91 12.97 15.15
C TRP A 350 2.56 13.20 13.77
N GLN A 351 3.02 14.43 13.51
CA GLN A 351 3.85 14.88 12.37
C GLN A 351 3.18 15.21 11.01
N TYR A 352 3.90 16.05 10.24
CA TYR A 352 3.70 16.52 8.85
C TYR A 352 3.41 15.45 7.78
N LEU A 353 3.32 14.18 8.16
CA LEU A 353 3.23 13.04 7.25
C LEU A 353 2.04 12.20 7.67
N TYR A 354 0.93 12.35 6.97
CA TYR A 354 -0.19 11.42 7.13
C TYR A 354 0.31 10.00 6.84
N PRO A 355 0.05 9.01 7.71
CA PRO A 355 0.54 7.65 7.55
C PRO A 355 -0.35 6.90 6.56
N TRP A 356 -0.52 7.47 5.36
CA TRP A 356 -1.32 6.92 4.28
C TRP A 356 -0.96 5.47 3.98
N ASP A 357 0.31 5.13 4.14
CA ASP A 357 0.82 3.77 3.99
C ASP A 357 0.22 2.78 4.99
N LYS A 358 -0.12 3.20 6.20
CA LYS A 358 -0.87 2.37 7.16
C LYS A 358 -2.33 2.26 6.78
N VAL A 359 -2.97 3.39 6.45
CA VAL A 359 -4.39 3.44 6.07
C VAL A 359 -4.64 2.54 4.86
N TRP A 360 -3.77 2.61 3.87
CA TRP A 360 -3.81 1.76 2.70
C TRP A 360 -3.48 0.31 2.99
N ALA A 361 -2.50 0.01 3.85
CA ALA A 361 -2.24 -1.36 4.22
C ALA A 361 -3.44 -2.03 4.91
N CYS A 362 -4.31 -1.24 5.57
CA CYS A 362 -5.57 -1.68 6.16
C CYS A 362 -6.73 -1.86 5.17
N GLY A 363 -6.53 -1.63 3.86
CA GLY A 363 -7.55 -1.87 2.86
C GLY A 363 -8.34 -0.64 2.43
N LEU A 364 -7.75 0.56 2.51
CA LEU A 364 -8.21 1.72 1.72
C LEU A 364 -8.44 1.34 0.26
#